data_AF-A0A1Q4GPP5-F1
#
_entry.id   AF-A0A1Q4GPP5-F1
#
_cell.length_a   1.000
_cell.length_b   1.000
_cell.length_c   1.000
_cell.angle_alpha   90.00
_cell.angle_beta   90.00
_cell.angle_gamma   90.00
#
_symmetry.space_group_name_H-M   'P 1'
#
loop_
_entity.id
_entity.type
_entity.pdbx_description
1 polymer ?
#
loop_
_entity_poly.entity_id
_entity_poly.type
_entity_poly.pdbx_seq_one_letter_code
_entity_poly.pdbx_strand_id
1 'polypeptide(L)'
;MEVTMAIASNTQLKYSHDTNAPRSPAAADDNLAVIALDDTGEISDCSRGCEEIFGYHPDELAGRHVSTLLPQLGGTELVLDDRVHPRLAFLCHCAMPFEARHRNGTRFDSELFINRLDRHKVVVLVRSLAAGAA
;
A
#
# COMPACT_ATOMS: atom_id res chain seq x y z
N MET A 1 14.57 21.62 -10.26
CA MET A 1 15.13 20.95 -9.06
C MET A 1 14.33 19.66 -8.93
N GLU A 2 14.75 18.64 -9.67
CA GLU A 2 14.03 17.37 -9.80
C GLU A 2 14.41 16.46 -8.63
N VAL A 3 13.41 16.07 -7.83
CA VAL A 3 13.58 15.05 -6.80
C VAL A 3 13.12 13.73 -7.41
N THR A 4 14.02 13.05 -8.13
CA THR A 4 13.79 11.69 -8.64
C THR A 4 13.88 10.73 -7.46
N MET A 5 12.73 10.31 -6.93
CA MET A 5 12.65 9.37 -5.83
C MET A 5 13.11 7.98 -6.30
N ALA A 6 14.35 7.63 -5.95
CA ALA A 6 14.95 6.35 -6.25
C ALA A 6 14.31 5.24 -5.42
N ILE A 7 13.22 4.66 -5.93
CA ILE A 7 12.78 3.31 -5.54
C ILE A 7 13.48 2.25 -6.40
N ALA A 8 14.81 2.38 -6.57
CA ALA A 8 15.66 1.34 -7.11
C ALA A 8 17.10 1.63 -6.75
N SER A 9 17.63 0.98 -5.71
CA SER A 9 18.92 0.28 -5.80
C SER A 9 19.28 -0.45 -4.50
N ASN A 10 19.68 -1.70 -4.70
CA ASN A 10 20.50 -2.54 -3.83
C ASN A 10 19.90 -3.14 -2.55
N THR A 11 19.35 -4.36 -2.69
CA THR A 11 20.06 -5.52 -2.14
C THR A 11 19.86 -6.73 -3.07
N GLN A 12 20.94 -7.15 -3.74
CA GLN A 12 21.06 -8.54 -4.21
C GLN A 12 21.12 -9.45 -2.98
N LEU A 13 19.97 -9.90 -2.48
CA LEU A 13 19.92 -11.07 -1.60
C LEU A 13 19.61 -12.28 -2.48
N LYS A 14 20.57 -13.20 -2.55
CA LYS A 14 20.41 -14.54 -3.10
C LYS A 14 19.25 -15.24 -2.38
N TYR A 15 18.06 -15.21 -2.96
CA TYR A 15 16.94 -16.05 -2.55
C TYR A 15 17.19 -17.46 -3.08
N SER A 16 17.96 -18.22 -2.31
CA SER A 16 18.18 -19.65 -2.52
C SER A 16 16.98 -20.43 -1.98
N HIS A 17 16.17 -20.95 -2.89
CA HIS A 17 15.35 -22.18 -2.76
C HIS A 17 14.77 -22.51 -1.36
N ASP A 18 13.66 -21.88 -0.99
CA ASP A 18 12.67 -22.49 -0.09
C ASP A 18 11.28 -21.89 -0.38
N THR A 19 10.28 -22.75 -0.50
CA THR A 19 8.97 -22.56 -1.16
C THR A 19 7.96 -21.66 -0.43
N ASN A 20 8.37 -20.57 0.23
CA ASN A 20 7.42 -19.68 0.93
C ASN A 20 7.87 -18.21 1.06
N ALA A 21 8.23 -17.56 -0.05
CA ALA A 21 8.61 -16.14 -0.04
C ALA A 21 7.38 -15.21 -0.22
N PRO A 22 7.25 -14.12 0.57
CA PRO A 22 6.30 -13.06 0.27
C PRO A 22 6.63 -12.50 -1.13
N ARG A 23 5.67 -12.58 -2.05
CA ARG A 23 5.85 -12.08 -3.42
C ARG A 23 6.19 -10.59 -3.37
N SER A 24 7.41 -10.24 -3.77
CA SER A 24 7.77 -8.88 -4.12
C SER A 24 6.85 -8.41 -5.27
N PRO A 25 6.03 -7.36 -5.09
CA PRO A 25 5.26 -6.78 -6.19
C PRO A 25 6.19 -5.88 -6.99
N ALA A 26 6.99 -6.50 -7.86
CA ALA A 26 7.78 -5.83 -8.88
C ALA A 26 7.30 -6.32 -10.26
N ALA A 27 6.03 -6.10 -10.55
CA ALA A 27 5.48 -6.07 -11.90
C ALA A 27 4.60 -4.82 -11.95
N ALA A 28 4.82 -4.00 -12.99
CA ALA A 28 3.97 -2.86 -13.29
C ALA A 28 2.60 -3.37 -13.72
N ASP A 29 1.75 -3.69 -12.76
CA ASP A 29 0.32 -3.88 -12.95
C ASP A 29 -0.33 -2.51 -12.90
N ASP A 30 -1.11 -2.15 -13.94
CA ASP A 30 -1.89 -0.90 -14.02
C ASP A 30 -2.96 -0.76 -12.92
N ASN A 31 -3.01 -1.73 -12.00
CA ASN A 31 -3.94 -1.82 -10.88
C ASN A 31 -3.22 -1.86 -9.53
N LEU A 32 -1.94 -1.44 -9.47
CA LEU A 32 -1.16 -1.36 -8.23
C LEU A 32 -0.83 0.09 -7.82
N ALA A 33 -1.17 0.43 -6.57
CA ALA A 33 -0.75 1.65 -5.89
C ALA A 33 0.20 1.31 -4.75
N VAL A 34 1.25 2.13 -4.58
CA VAL A 34 2.18 2.05 -3.45
C VAL A 34 2.02 3.31 -2.62
N ILE A 35 1.79 3.16 -1.33
CA ILE A 35 1.53 4.28 -0.42
C ILE A 35 2.47 4.13 0.78
N ALA A 36 3.30 5.14 1.00
CA ALA A 36 4.15 5.24 2.18
C ALA A 36 3.42 6.03 3.27
N LEU A 37 3.36 5.45 4.45
CA LEU A 37 2.66 5.96 5.62
C LEU A 37 3.64 6.08 6.80
N ASP A 38 3.30 6.93 7.76
CA ASP A 38 3.90 6.86 9.08
C ASP A 38 3.19 5.85 10.00
N ASP A 39 3.63 5.75 11.26
CA ASP A 39 3.03 4.87 12.26
C ASP A 39 1.59 5.25 12.65
N THR A 40 1.20 6.50 12.44
CA THR A 40 -0.15 7.01 12.69
C THR A 40 -1.10 6.79 11.52
N GLY A 41 -0.58 6.41 10.35
CA GLY A 41 -1.35 6.20 9.13
C GLY A 41 -1.47 7.44 8.24
N GLU A 42 -0.70 8.50 8.50
CA GLU A 42 -0.60 9.64 7.59
C GLU A 42 0.26 9.30 6.39
N ILE A 43 -0.24 9.64 5.20
CA ILE A 43 0.44 9.40 3.93
C ILE A 43 1.59 10.39 3.81
N SER A 44 2.80 9.87 3.78
CA SER A 44 4.01 10.66 3.54
C SER A 44 4.30 10.80 2.04
N ASP A 45 4.03 9.74 1.26
CA ASP A 45 4.33 9.69 -0.17
C ASP A 45 3.50 8.59 -0.85
N CYS A 46 3.29 8.66 -2.16
CA CYS A 46 2.62 7.59 -2.90
C CYS A 46 2.97 7.56 -4.39
N SER A 47 2.85 6.38 -5.00
CA SER A 47 3.14 6.18 -6.42
C SER A 47 2.07 6.77 -7.34
N ARG A 48 2.43 6.99 -8.61
CA ARG A 48 1.51 7.44 -9.67
C ARG A 48 0.29 6.53 -9.86
N GLY A 49 0.42 5.23 -9.58
CA GLY A 49 -0.72 4.30 -9.61
C GLY A 49 -1.86 4.69 -8.67
N CYS A 50 -1.61 5.55 -7.67
CA CYS A 50 -2.70 6.11 -6.86
C CYS A 50 -3.64 7.02 -7.64
N GLU A 51 -3.12 7.75 -8.63
CA GLU A 51 -3.93 8.58 -9.51
C GLU A 51 -4.85 7.72 -10.38
N GLU A 52 -4.31 6.62 -10.90
CA GLU A 52 -5.04 5.68 -11.75
C GLU A 52 -6.13 4.90 -10.98
N ILE A 53 -5.81 4.46 -9.75
CA ILE A 53 -6.69 3.60 -8.95
C ILE A 53 -7.68 4.39 -8.09
N PHE A 54 -7.25 5.54 -7.56
CA PHE A 54 -8.05 6.32 -6.62
C PHE A 54 -8.47 7.69 -7.14
N GLY A 55 -7.91 8.17 -8.26
CA GLY A 55 -8.24 9.47 -8.84
C GLY A 55 -7.68 10.67 -8.08
N TYR A 56 -6.66 10.44 -7.24
CA TYR A 56 -5.96 11.50 -6.50
C TYR A 56 -4.54 11.66 -7.01
N HIS A 57 -4.13 12.90 -7.26
CA HIS A 57 -2.71 13.18 -7.51
C HIS A 57 -1.90 12.93 -6.22
N PRO A 58 -0.65 12.43 -6.30
CA PRO A 58 0.16 12.17 -5.11
C PRO A 58 0.27 13.34 -4.13
N ASP A 59 0.43 14.55 -4.66
CA ASP A 59 0.50 15.78 -3.85
C ASP A 59 -0.79 16.08 -3.09
N GLU A 60 -1.94 15.58 -3.55
CA GLU A 60 -3.22 15.75 -2.84
C GLU A 60 -3.38 14.76 -1.68
N LEU A 61 -2.67 13.64 -1.73
CA LEU A 61 -2.71 12.58 -0.72
C LEU A 61 -1.69 12.80 0.39
N ALA A 62 -0.55 13.43 0.08
CA ALA A 62 0.45 13.77 1.08
C ALA A 62 -0.17 14.55 2.26
N GLY A 63 0.10 14.10 3.48
CA GLY A 63 -0.45 14.67 4.71
C GLY A 63 -1.92 14.29 5.01
N ARG A 64 -2.56 13.44 4.20
CA ARG A 64 -3.87 12.86 4.52
C ARG A 64 -3.72 11.52 5.20
N HIS A 65 -4.70 11.17 6.02
CA HIS A 65 -4.77 9.84 6.60
C HIS A 65 -5.18 8.79 5.55
N VAL A 66 -4.58 7.59 5.61
CA VAL A 66 -4.83 6.47 4.69
C VAL A 66 -6.30 6.03 4.63
N SER A 67 -7.06 6.31 5.69
CA SER A 67 -8.51 6.08 5.75
C SER A 67 -9.33 6.86 4.73
N THR A 68 -8.72 7.87 4.10
CA THR A 68 -9.30 8.55 2.94
C THR A 68 -9.52 7.58 1.78
N LEU A 69 -8.57 6.66 1.60
CA LEU A 69 -8.55 5.66 0.54
C LEU A 69 -9.06 4.30 1.01
N LEU A 70 -8.74 3.92 2.26
CA LEU A 70 -9.07 2.63 2.86
C LEU A 70 -9.77 2.84 4.20
N PRO A 71 -11.09 3.10 4.23
CA PRO A 71 -11.82 3.46 5.45
C PRO A 71 -11.62 2.49 6.62
N GLN A 72 -11.40 1.20 6.33
CA GLN A 72 -11.15 0.15 7.32
C GLN A 72 -9.87 0.36 8.14
N LEU A 73 -8.93 1.16 7.65
CA LEU A 73 -7.69 1.51 8.36
C LEU A 73 -7.85 2.73 9.28
N GLY A 74 -8.98 3.46 9.24
CA GLY A 74 -9.16 4.73 9.96
C GLY A 74 -9.22 4.69 11.48
N GLY A 75 -9.28 3.50 12.08
CA GLY A 75 -9.15 3.31 13.52
C GLY A 75 -8.34 2.07 13.87
N THR A 76 -7.58 1.56 12.89
CA THR A 76 -6.74 0.38 13.08
C THR A 76 -5.30 0.84 13.17
N GLU A 77 -4.66 0.55 14.30
CA GLU A 77 -3.22 0.77 14.45
C GLU A 77 -2.48 -0.12 13.43
N LEU A 78 -1.65 0.47 12.59
CA LEU A 78 -0.94 -0.28 11.53
C LEU A 78 0.21 -1.11 12.11
N VAL A 79 0.81 -0.63 13.19
CA VAL A 79 1.97 -1.22 13.87
C VAL A 79 1.63 -1.39 15.35
N LEU A 80 1.92 -2.56 15.91
CA LEU A 80 1.81 -2.87 17.33
C LEU A 80 3.09 -3.57 17.76
N ASP A 81 3.74 -3.11 18.85
CA ASP A 81 4.98 -3.68 19.39
C ASP A 81 6.07 -3.93 18.32
N ASP A 82 6.38 -2.88 17.54
CA ASP A 82 7.39 -2.93 16.47
C ASP A 82 7.10 -3.93 15.32
N ARG A 83 5.86 -4.37 15.15
CA ARG A 83 5.43 -5.29 14.08
C ARG A 83 4.13 -4.83 13.45
N VAL A 84 3.84 -5.27 12.23
CA VAL A 84 2.52 -5.04 11.61
C VAL A 84 1.44 -5.62 12.51
N HIS A 85 0.36 -4.88 12.73
CA HIS A 85 -0.71 -5.28 13.64
C HIS A 85 -1.24 -6.68 13.29
N PRO A 86 -1.33 -7.63 14.26
CA PRO A 86 -1.62 -9.03 13.97
C PRO A 86 -2.91 -9.28 13.18
N ARG A 87 -3.95 -8.47 13.45
CA ARG A 87 -5.21 -8.52 12.69
C ARG A 87 -5.02 -8.15 11.22
N LEU A 88 -4.21 -7.13 10.92
CA LEU A 88 -3.93 -6.72 9.55
C LEU A 88 -3.09 -7.77 8.84
N ALA A 89 -2.05 -8.27 9.50
CA ALA A 89 -1.23 -9.36 8.98
C ALA A 89 -2.07 -10.60 8.64
N PHE A 90 -3.02 -10.96 9.50
CA PHE A 90 -3.96 -12.06 9.25
C PHE A 90 -4.88 -11.79 8.06
N LEU A 91 -5.50 -10.60 7.98
CA LEU A 91 -6.38 -10.25 6.86
C LEU A 91 -5.65 -10.26 5.51
N CYS A 92 -4.42 -9.74 5.47
CA CYS A 92 -3.55 -9.82 4.30
C CYS A 92 -3.17 -11.26 3.96
N HIS A 93 -2.84 -12.09 4.97
CA HIS A 93 -2.49 -13.50 4.77
C HIS A 93 -3.65 -14.34 4.22
N CYS A 94 -4.88 -14.04 4.63
CA CYS A 94 -6.08 -14.70 4.13
C CYS A 94 -6.56 -14.17 2.77
N ALA A 95 -5.85 -13.21 2.16
CA ALA A 95 -6.27 -12.51 0.95
C ALA A 95 -7.72 -11.97 1.04
N MET A 96 -8.09 -11.47 2.22
CA MET A 96 -9.40 -10.86 2.41
C MET A 96 -9.45 -9.54 1.66
N PRO A 97 -10.48 -9.31 0.81
CA PRO A 97 -10.61 -8.04 0.11
C PRO A 97 -10.92 -6.92 1.10
N PHE A 98 -10.27 -5.78 0.87
CA PHE A 98 -10.51 -4.51 1.54
C PHE A 98 -11.29 -3.59 0.61
N GLU A 99 -12.23 -2.85 1.20
CA GLU A 99 -12.98 -1.83 0.49
C GLU A 99 -12.13 -0.57 0.37
N ALA A 100 -11.76 -0.24 -0.86
CA ALA A 100 -11.10 0.99 -1.23
C ALA A 100 -12.12 2.01 -1.75
N ARG A 101 -11.82 3.30 -1.57
CA ARG A 101 -12.67 4.42 -2.00
C ARG A 101 -11.92 5.31 -2.99
N HIS A 102 -12.51 5.45 -4.17
CA HIS A 102 -12.05 6.38 -5.19
C HIS A 102 -12.57 7.81 -4.90
N ARG A 103 -11.89 8.83 -5.43
CA ARG A 103 -12.21 10.26 -5.24
C ARG A 103 -13.64 10.65 -5.61
N ASN A 104 -14.18 10.06 -6.67
CA ASN A 104 -15.56 10.29 -7.12
C ASN A 104 -16.63 9.68 -6.17
N GLY A 105 -16.21 9.01 -5.09
CA GLY A 105 -17.08 8.37 -4.10
C GLY A 105 -17.40 6.91 -4.38
N THR A 106 -16.99 6.34 -5.51
CA THR A 106 -17.15 4.90 -5.78
C THR A 106 -16.27 4.07 -4.85
N ARG A 107 -16.73 2.85 -4.57
CA ARG A 107 -16.02 1.87 -3.75
C ARG A 107 -15.71 0.66 -4.59
N PHE A 108 -14.57 0.04 -4.35
CA PHE A 108 -14.12 -1.14 -5.08
C PHE A 108 -13.34 -2.07 -4.14
N ASP A 109 -13.36 -3.36 -4.45
CA ASP A 109 -12.59 -4.35 -3.72
C ASP A 109 -11.11 -4.24 -4.09
N SER A 110 -10.25 -4.44 -3.10
CA SER A 110 -8.79 -4.37 -3.25
C SER A 110 -8.09 -5.40 -2.37
N GLU A 111 -6.95 -5.88 -2.79
CA GLU A 111 -6.02 -6.62 -1.94
C GLU A 111 -5.00 -5.66 -1.34
N LEU A 112 -4.69 -5.86 -0.05
CA LEU A 112 -3.69 -5.08 0.65
C LEU A 112 -2.49 -5.93 1.04
N PHE A 113 -1.30 -5.36 0.85
CA PHE A 113 -0.06 -5.86 1.42
C PHE A 113 0.58 -4.76 2.24
N ILE A 114 0.96 -5.08 3.46
CA ILE A 114 1.54 -4.11 4.39
C ILE A 114 2.92 -4.59 4.78
N ASN A 115 3.92 -3.72 4.62
CA ASN A 115 5.28 -3.98 5.04
C ASN A 115 5.79 -2.82 5.87
N ARG A 116 6.46 -3.13 6.98
CA ARG A 116 7.15 -2.13 7.79
C ARG A 116 8.58 -2.02 7.30
N LEU A 117 9.00 -0.82 6.89
CA LEU A 117 10.36 -0.58 6.41
C LEU A 117 11.29 -0.17 7.55
N ASP A 118 10.83 0.74 8.42
CA ASP A 118 11.58 1.28 9.56
C ASP A 118 10.65 1.58 10.74
N ARG A 119 11.20 2.16 11.82
CA ARG A 119 10.45 2.41 13.07
C ARG A 119 9.15 3.18 12.84
N HIS A 120 9.21 4.18 11.97
CA HIS A 120 8.15 5.16 11.68
C HIS A 120 7.65 5.09 10.25
N LYS A 121 8.02 4.05 9.48
CA LYS A 121 7.65 3.98 8.06
C LYS A 121 7.02 2.65 7.72
N VAL A 122 5.79 2.73 7.23
CA VAL A 122 4.99 1.61 6.73
C VAL A 122 4.74 1.83 5.25
N VAL A 123 4.83 0.77 4.46
CA VAL A 123 4.48 0.78 3.05
C VAL A 123 3.27 -0.12 2.87
N VAL A 124 2.21 0.44 2.29
CA VAL A 124 1.00 -0.25 1.91
C VAL A 124 0.95 -0.33 0.40
N LEU A 125 0.84 -1.55 -0.11
CA LEU A 125 0.53 -1.83 -1.50
C LEU A 125 -0.95 -2.14 -1.60
N VAL A 126 -1.63 -1.42 -2.48
CA VAL A 126 -3.03 -1.63 -2.80
C VAL A 126 -3.11 -2.15 -4.21
N ARG A 127 -3.63 -3.37 -4.37
CA ARG A 127 -3.97 -3.92 -5.66
C ARG A 127 -5.48 -3.85 -5.83
N SER A 128 -5.96 -3.08 -6.78
CA SER A 128 -7.39 -3.07 -7.07
C SER A 128 -7.81 -4.43 -7.65
N LEU A 129 -9.02 -4.86 -7.29
CA LEU A 129 -9.70 -6.02 -7.87
C LEU A 129 -10.84 -5.59 -8.79
N ALA A 130 -11.03 -4.28 -8.98
CA ALA A 130 -11.94 -3.79 -9.99
C ALA A 130 -11.48 -4.36 -11.33
N ALA A 131 -12.36 -5.15 -11.97
CA ALA A 131 -12.12 -5.64 -13.32
C ALA A 131 -11.86 -4.41 -14.19
N GLY A 132 -10.69 -4.35 -14.82
CA GLY A 132 -10.29 -3.23 -15.66
C GLY A 132 -11.45 -2.85 -16.57
N ALA A 133 -11.97 -1.65 -16.37
CA ALA A 133 -12.92 -1.06 -17.29
C ALA A 133 -12.13 -0.73 -18.56
N ALA A 134 -12.02 -1.73 -19.44
CA ALA A 134 -11.69 -1.55 -20.84
C ALA A 134 -12.95 -1.15 -21.61
#